data_AF-A0A653AEX2-F1
#
_entry.id   AF-A0A653AEX2-F1
#
_cell.length_a   1.000
_cell.length_b   1.000
_cell.length_c   1.000
_cell.angle_alpha   90.00
_cell.angle_beta   90.00
_cell.angle_gamma   90.00
#
_symmetry.space_group_name_H-M   'P 1'
#
loop_
_entity.id
_entity.type
_entity.pdbx_description
1 polymer ?
#
loop_
_entity_poly.entity_id
_entity_poly.type
_entity_poly.pdbx_seq_one_letter_code
_entity_poly.pdbx_strand_id
1 'polypeptide(L)'
;MMAAQRIRLGKAAVFVAERVWSPNRKIVRKRDGNTTLIFNPSSKPEVLSWVLSFGDEVRLIKPKQLVKDMKEKLKKMDDVYSGLMKEGEHSKLLFEKRSKKF
;
A
#
# COMPACT_ATOMS: atom_id res chain seq x y z
N MET A 1 3.28 -11.89 -20.27
CA MET A 1 3.52 -10.48 -19.91
C MET A 1 2.27 -9.93 -19.24
N MET A 2 2.38 -9.28 -18.07
CA MET A 2 1.21 -8.72 -17.35
C MET A 2 0.65 -7.47 -18.06
N ALA A 3 -0.65 -7.23 -17.91
CA ALA A 3 -1.29 -6.02 -18.40
C ALA A 3 -0.67 -4.76 -17.76
N ALA A 4 -0.78 -3.64 -18.47
CA ALA A 4 -0.29 -2.35 -17.97
C ALA A 4 -1.18 -1.88 -16.80
N GLN A 5 -0.54 -1.58 -15.67
CA GLN A 5 -1.22 -1.13 -14.46
C GLN A 5 -1.25 0.39 -14.43
N ARG A 6 -2.34 0.98 -13.92
CA ARG A 6 -2.50 2.44 -13.80
C ARG A 6 -2.53 2.83 -12.34
N ILE A 7 -1.67 3.76 -11.96
CA ILE A 7 -1.47 4.19 -10.58
C ILE A 7 -1.54 5.71 -10.51
N ARG A 8 -2.26 6.25 -9.51
CA ARG A 8 -2.26 7.68 -9.19
C ARG A 8 -1.24 7.95 -8.10
N LEU A 9 -0.47 9.01 -8.30
CA LEU A 9 0.57 9.46 -7.37
C LEU A 9 0.08 10.73 -6.68
N GLY A 10 0.16 10.74 -5.35
CA GLY A 10 0.00 11.90 -4.48
C GLY A 10 1.32 12.66 -4.34
N LYS A 11 1.76 12.94 -3.11
CA LYS A 11 3.03 13.66 -2.86
C LYS A 11 4.25 12.84 -3.30
N ALA A 12 4.12 11.52 -3.38
CA ALA A 12 5.14 10.63 -3.93
C ALA A 12 5.43 10.84 -5.44
N ALA A 13 4.67 11.69 -6.14
CA ALA A 13 4.82 11.91 -7.58
C ALA A 13 6.23 12.35 -8.01
N VAL A 14 6.90 13.18 -7.20
CA VAL A 14 8.26 13.66 -7.48
C VAL A 14 9.25 12.49 -7.45
N PHE A 15 9.28 11.76 -6.34
CA PHE A 15 10.14 10.60 -6.14
C PHE A 15 9.92 9.48 -7.18
N VAL A 16 8.66 9.23 -7.52
CA VAL A 16 8.31 8.20 -8.51
C VAL A 16 8.70 8.64 -9.92
N ALA A 17 8.69 9.94 -10.23
CA ALA A 17 9.08 10.44 -11.54
C ALA A 17 10.59 10.39 -11.80
N GLU A 18 11.41 10.48 -10.74
CA GLU A 18 12.87 10.49 -10.83
C GLU A 18 13.49 9.13 -11.16
N ARG A 19 12.75 8.03 -10.96
CA ARG A 19 13.28 6.67 -11.10
C ARG A 19 12.69 5.91 -12.28
N VAL A 20 13.46 4.93 -12.77
CA VAL A 20 13.02 3.96 -13.79
C VAL A 20 12.48 2.72 -13.08
N TRP A 21 11.16 2.56 -13.05
CA TRP A 21 10.49 1.42 -12.40
C TRP A 21 10.18 0.25 -13.34
N SER A 22 10.23 0.51 -14.66
CA SER A 22 10.03 -0.49 -15.72
C SER A 22 10.48 0.12 -17.05
N PRO A 23 10.99 -0.68 -18.00
CA PRO A 23 11.45 -0.19 -19.30
C PRO A 23 10.37 0.58 -20.08
N ASN A 24 9.12 0.11 -20.01
CA ASN A 24 8.01 0.66 -20.79
C ASN A 24 7.10 1.61 -19.98
N ARG A 25 7.65 2.29 -18.95
CA ARG A 25 6.85 3.17 -18.11
C ARG A 25 6.38 4.41 -18.86
N LYS A 26 5.15 4.84 -18.59
CA LYS A 26 4.58 6.11 -19.04
C LYS A 26 4.09 6.92 -17.85
N ILE A 27 4.59 8.15 -17.74
CA ILE A 27 4.12 9.11 -16.74
C ILE A 27 3.23 10.11 -17.44
N VAL A 28 2.01 10.30 -16.92
CA VAL A 28 1.04 11.27 -17.43
C VAL A 28 0.76 12.28 -16.32
N ARG A 29 1.27 13.50 -16.49
CA ARG A 29 0.91 14.65 -15.66
C ARG A 29 -0.35 15.28 -16.22
N LYS A 30 -1.39 15.43 -15.40
CA LYS A 30 -2.62 16.10 -15.77
C LYS A 30 -2.59 17.56 -15.30
N ARG A 31 -3.36 18.42 -15.99
CA ARG A 31 -3.47 19.86 -15.69
C ARG A 31 -4.04 20.16 -14.28
N ASP A 32 -4.74 19.20 -13.69
CA ASP A 32 -5.32 19.28 -12.34
C ASP A 32 -4.29 18.97 -11.23
N GLY A 33 -3.00 18.88 -11.57
CA GLY A 33 -1.92 18.55 -10.65
C GLY A 33 -1.77 17.04 -10.38
N ASN A 34 -2.65 16.19 -10.92
CA ASN A 34 -2.56 14.75 -10.70
C ASN A 34 -1.53 14.09 -11.62
N THR A 35 -0.70 13.22 -11.05
CA THR A 35 0.24 12.40 -11.83
C THR A 35 -0.21 10.95 -11.85
N THR A 36 -0.23 10.35 -13.04
CA THR A 36 -0.50 8.93 -13.24
C THR A 36 0.76 8.24 -13.74
N LEU A 37 1.17 7.16 -13.08
CA LEU A 37 2.16 6.21 -13.60
C LEU A 37 1.42 5.02 -14.25
N ILE A 38 1.86 4.65 -15.45
CA ILE A 38 1.45 3.44 -16.15
C ILE A 38 2.68 2.61 -16.43
N PHE A 39 2.72 1.35 -16.01
CA PHE A 39 3.83 0.46 -16.33
C PHE A 39 3.42 -1.01 -16.30
N ASN A 40 4.27 -1.85 -16.87
CA ASN A 40 4.14 -3.30 -16.83
C ASN A 40 5.11 -3.84 -15.76
N PRO A 41 4.61 -4.33 -14.62
CA PRO A 41 5.44 -5.01 -13.63
C PRO A 41 5.82 -6.41 -14.11
N SER A 42 6.89 -6.96 -13.55
CA SER A 42 7.34 -8.32 -13.85
C SER A 42 6.43 -9.35 -13.17
N SER A 43 5.86 -9.01 -12.01
CA SER A 43 4.91 -9.86 -11.29
C SER A 43 3.83 -9.10 -10.50
N LYS A 44 2.77 -9.80 -10.12
CA LYS A 44 1.70 -9.29 -9.25
C LYS A 44 2.18 -8.97 -7.81
N PRO A 45 2.97 -9.84 -7.13
CA PRO A 45 3.48 -9.51 -5.79
C PRO A 45 4.35 -8.26 -5.79
N GLU A 46 5.20 -8.09 -6.81
CA GLU A 46 6.08 -6.92 -6.95
C GLU A 46 5.30 -5.60 -6.98
N VAL A 47 4.27 -5.50 -7.83
CA VAL A 47 3.49 -4.24 -7.92
C VAL A 47 2.69 -3.96 -6.66
N LEU A 48 2.21 -5.00 -5.96
CA LEU A 48 1.52 -4.81 -4.68
C LEU A 48 2.49 -4.29 -3.61
N SER A 49 3.67 -4.92 -3.47
CA SER A 49 4.71 -4.47 -2.54
C SER A 49 5.17 -3.05 -2.84
N TRP A 50 5.34 -2.70 -4.12
CA TRP A 50 5.72 -1.36 -4.54
C TRP A 50 4.65 -0.32 -4.17
N VAL A 51 3.36 -0.59 -4.42
CA VAL A 51 2.32 0.35 -4.02
C VAL A 51 2.29 0.50 -2.50
N LEU A 52 2.41 -0.60 -1.75
CA LEU A 52 2.41 -0.58 -0.29
C LEU A 52 3.59 0.20 0.31
N SER A 53 4.77 0.22 -0.34
CA SER A 53 5.92 0.99 0.18
C SER A 53 5.68 2.50 0.22
N PHE A 54 4.67 2.99 -0.50
CA PHE A 54 4.26 4.40 -0.48
C PHE A 54 3.02 4.66 0.39
N GLY A 55 2.45 3.63 1.03
CA GLY A 55 1.27 3.79 1.87
C GLY A 55 0.08 4.39 1.10
N ASP A 56 -0.52 5.43 1.68
CA ASP A 56 -1.70 6.14 1.14
C ASP A 56 -1.37 7.23 0.12
N GLU A 57 -0.08 7.56 -0.06
CA GLU A 57 0.40 8.53 -1.05
C GLU A 57 0.32 8.03 -2.49
N VAL A 58 0.03 6.74 -2.68
CA VAL A 58 -0.11 6.11 -4.00
C VAL A 58 -1.38 5.27 -4.05
N ARG A 59 -2.15 5.38 -5.14
CA ARG A 59 -3.39 4.63 -5.34
C ARG A 59 -3.36 3.83 -6.63
N LEU A 60 -3.51 2.52 -6.52
CA LEU A 60 -3.74 1.64 -7.66
C LEU A 60 -5.15 1.87 -8.23
N ILE A 61 -5.26 2.17 -9.54
CA ILE A 61 -6.54 2.45 -10.23
C ILE A 61 -6.97 1.26 -11.07
N LYS A 62 -6.04 0.67 -11.83
CA LYS A 62 -6.32 -0.46 -12.73
C LYS A 62 -5.19 -1.47 -12.72
N PRO A 63 -5.50 -2.74 -13.01
CA PRO A 63 -6.79 -3.34 -13.34
C PRO A 63 -7.60 -3.64 -12.09
N LYS A 64 -8.93 -3.79 -12.25
CA LYS A 64 -9.86 -4.03 -11.14
C LYS A 64 -9.47 -5.24 -10.28
N GLN A 65 -8.99 -6.32 -10.91
CA GLN A 65 -8.56 -7.51 -10.18
C GLN A 65 -7.41 -7.19 -9.22
N LEU A 66 -6.41 -6.44 -9.67
CA LEU A 66 -5.27 -6.07 -8.82
C LEU A 66 -5.69 -5.10 -7.70
N VAL A 67 -6.67 -4.24 -7.95
CA VAL A 67 -7.28 -3.40 -6.89
C VAL A 67 -7.97 -4.25 -5.84
N LYS A 68 -8.69 -5.33 -6.24
CA LYS A 68 -9.29 -6.29 -5.31
C LYS A 68 -8.21 -6.99 -4.48
N ASP A 69 -7.15 -7.44 -5.12
CA ASP A 69 -6.03 -8.11 -4.44
C ASP A 69 -5.36 -7.18 -3.41
N MET A 70 -5.20 -5.89 -3.75
CA MET A 70 -4.69 -4.89 -2.81
C MET A 70 -5.61 -4.72 -1.61
N LYS A 71 -6.93 -4.64 -1.82
CA LYS A 71 -7.91 -4.51 -0.73
C LYS A 71 -7.85 -5.72 0.22
N GLU A 72 -7.74 -6.93 -0.33
CA GLU A 72 -7.58 -8.15 0.48
C GLU A 72 -6.27 -8.14 1.29
N LYS A 73 -5.16 -7.69 0.68
CA LYS A 73 -3.87 -7.57 1.37
C LYS A 73 -3.93 -6.56 2.52
N LEU A 74 -4.55 -5.39 2.29
CA LEU A 74 -4.74 -4.37 3.32
C LEU A 74 -5.58 -4.88 4.48
N LYS A 75 -6.69 -5.60 4.20
CA LYS A 75 -7.49 -6.22 5.26
C LYS A 75 -6.67 -7.19 6.10
N LYS A 76 -5.89 -8.07 5.47
CA LYS A 76 -5.02 -9.01 6.20
C LYS A 76 -3.99 -8.29 7.08
N MET A 77 -3.44 -7.17 6.60
CA MET A 77 -2.52 -6.35 7.41
C MET A 77 -3.24 -5.71 8.60
N ASP A 78 -4.42 -5.15 8.37
CA ASP A 78 -5.26 -4.57 9.43
C ASP A 78 -5.63 -5.61 10.50
N ASP A 79 -6.01 -6.83 10.07
CA ASP A 79 -6.32 -7.93 10.98
C ASP A 79 -5.11 -8.29 11.88
N VAL A 80 -3.88 -8.29 11.32
CA VAL A 80 -2.64 -8.57 12.08
C VAL A 80 -2.38 -7.51 13.16
N TYR A 81 -2.39 -6.23 12.78
CA TYR A 81 -2.09 -5.16 13.73
C TYR A 81 -3.22 -4.95 14.75
N SER A 82 -4.48 -5.14 14.34
CA SER A 82 -5.62 -5.14 15.26
C SER A 82 -5.53 -6.27 16.28
N GLY A 83 -5.00 -7.45 15.90
CA GLY A 83 -4.75 -8.56 16.82
C GLY A 83 -3.69 -8.21 17.87
N LEU A 84 -2.56 -7.65 17.44
CA LEU A 84 -1.47 -7.25 18.34
C LEU A 84 -1.90 -6.21 19.37
N MET A 85 -2.74 -5.24 18.98
CA MET A 85 -3.25 -4.23 19.92
C MET A 85 -4.13 -4.86 21.01
N LYS A 86 -4.96 -5.86 20.66
CA LYS A 86 -5.80 -6.57 21.63
C LYS A 86 -4.97 -7.41 22.61
N GLU A 87 -3.92 -8.07 22.14
CA GLU A 87 -2.98 -8.80 23.00
C GLU A 87 -2.23 -7.87 23.96
N GLY A 88 -1.79 -6.71 23.46
CA GLY A 88 -1.14 -5.68 24.25
C GLY A 88 -2.04 -5.09 25.34
N GLU A 89 -3.31 -4.79 25.02
CA GLU A 89 -4.29 -4.30 25.98
C GLU A 89 -4.62 -5.36 27.05
N HIS A 90 -4.77 -6.63 26.65
CA HIS A 90 -5.01 -7.73 27.58
C HIS A 90 -3.85 -7.91 28.56
N SER A 91 -2.61 -7.88 28.06
CA SER A 91 -1.39 -7.96 28.87
C SER A 91 -1.30 -6.80 29.87
N LYS A 92 -1.61 -5.57 29.44
CA LYS A 92 -1.61 -4.37 30.29
C LYS A 92 -2.66 -4.46 31.41
N LEU A 93 -3.86 -4.92 31.10
CA LEU A 93 -4.94 -5.13 32.07
C LEU A 93 -4.58 -6.18 33.14
N LEU A 94 -3.92 -7.27 32.75
CA LEU A 94 -3.44 -8.30 33.67
C LEU A 94 -2.37 -7.76 34.63
N PHE A 95 -1.43 -6.97 34.11
CA PHE A 95 -0.38 -6.34 34.92
C PHE A 95 -0.98 -5.35 35.94
N GLU A 96 -1.92 -4.51 35.51
CA GLU A 96 -2.55 -3.52 36.39
C GLU A 96 -3.39 -4.16 37.51
N LYS A 97 -4.14 -5.23 37.20
CA LYS A 97 -4.87 -6.01 38.21
C LYS A 97 -3.95 -6.67 39.24
N ARG A 98 -2.78 -7.14 38.81
CA ARG A 98 -1.78 -7.74 39.70
C ARG A 98 -1.10 -6.70 40.60
N SER A 99 -0.86 -5.49 40.08
CA SER A 99 -0.28 -4.37 40.83
C SER A 99 -1.21 -3.79 41.90
N LYS A 100 -2.53 -3.89 41.75
CA LYS A 100 -3.52 -3.40 42.72
C LYS A 100 -3.86 -4.41 43.84
N LYS A 101 -3.27 -5.61 43.79
CA LYS A 101 -3.52 -6.70 44.75
C LYS A 101 -2.45 -6.78 45.86
N PHE A 102 -1.48 -5.88 45.82
CA PHE A 102 -0.45 -5.64 46.83
C PHE A 102 -0.49 -4.17 47.24
#